data_AF-A0A6A6UB15-F1
#
_entry.id   AF-A0A6A6UB15-F1
#
_cell.length_a   1.000
_cell.length_b   1.000
_cell.length_c   1.000
_cell.angle_alpha   90.00
_cell.angle_beta   90.00
_cell.angle_gamma   90.00
#
_symmetry.space_group_name_H-M   'P 1'
#
loop_
_entity.id
_entity.type
_entity.pdbx_description
1 polymer ?
#
loop_
_entity_poly.entity_id
_entity_poly.type
_entity_poly.pdbx_seq_one_letter_code
_entity_poly.pdbx_strand_id
1 'polypeptide(L)'
;MPIVHESPLQSVDGVAVSIDATNIDPLKGTRFDFPRDLIGYGRDSFDPKWPNGAKIAVSFVINYEEGGERSLLEGDSQTESVLWEQAHVPVRIGSRDPKIESDYEYGSRVGVWRLLNLFEKHGVPVTAYAVGQALEKNPAVAKAFVDGGHEIASHGYRWIPYHNMSPEMEMQYIKRQLQSLKASTGSYPVGWFIGRCSPHTKALIHEAHQDQDTPLLYSSDAFNDDIPYWIDVPSEESSPNPKGLLMMPYSYDCNDLKFQIAPGSWSSHTAFSDYLKASFDTLYVEGIEGRPKMMTIGLHCRISGKPGRFSAIESFLKYILEKENVWITTRKDIALHWKETFPYEKKSSEKQASKQTNGNHASNGYH
;
A
#
# COMPACT_ATOMS: atom_id res chain seq x y z
N MET A 1 37.22 6.95 -34.47
CA MET A 1 36.67 6.84 -33.10
C MET A 1 36.22 8.22 -32.66
N PRO A 2 35.10 8.38 -31.92
CA PRO A 2 34.27 7.39 -31.20
C PRO A 2 32.88 7.21 -31.88
N ILE A 3 32.26 6.02 -31.96
CA ILE A 3 31.45 5.29 -30.97
C ILE A 3 30.57 6.20 -30.09
N VAL A 4 29.29 6.26 -30.42
CA VAL A 4 28.23 6.42 -29.43
C VAL A 4 27.20 5.33 -29.70
N HIS A 5 27.02 4.48 -28.68
CA HIS A 5 25.97 3.48 -28.59
C HIS A 5 24.61 4.16 -28.55
N GLU A 6 23.72 3.82 -29.48
CA GLU A 6 22.28 3.96 -29.27
C GLU A 6 21.69 2.57 -28.96
N SER A 7 21.00 2.51 -27.84
CA SER A 7 20.36 1.35 -27.22
C SER A 7 19.14 0.88 -28.03
N PRO A 8 18.90 -0.43 -28.20
CA PRO A 8 17.68 -0.92 -28.80
C PRO A 8 16.64 -1.25 -27.72
N LEU A 9 15.85 -0.28 -27.30
CA LEU A 9 14.55 -0.55 -26.67
C LEU A 9 13.61 0.62 -26.95
N GLN A 10 12.93 0.56 -28.09
CA GLN A 10 11.54 1.01 -28.23
C GLN A 10 10.95 0.51 -29.55
N SER A 11 9.77 -0.10 -29.47
CA SER A 11 8.69 0.29 -30.39
C SER A 11 7.41 0.47 -29.58
N VAL A 12 7.22 1.70 -29.15
CA VAL A 12 5.91 2.35 -29.19
C VAL A 12 5.55 2.32 -30.68
N ASP A 13 4.66 1.43 -31.16
CA ASP A 13 4.01 1.49 -32.51
C ASP A 13 3.29 0.18 -32.94
N GLY A 14 2.57 -0.52 -32.07
CA GLY A 14 1.62 -1.56 -32.50
C GLY A 14 2.19 -2.78 -33.26
N VAL A 15 3.52 -2.96 -33.25
CA VAL A 15 4.19 -4.15 -33.79
C VAL A 15 4.17 -5.23 -32.73
N ALA A 16 3.64 -6.41 -33.05
CA ALA A 16 3.72 -7.57 -32.17
C ALA A 16 5.19 -7.89 -31.90
N VAL A 17 5.60 -7.77 -30.64
CA VAL A 17 6.92 -8.21 -30.20
C VAL A 17 6.99 -9.73 -30.41
N SER A 18 8.09 -10.22 -30.97
CA SER A 18 8.31 -11.67 -31.15
C SER A 18 8.07 -12.42 -29.83
N ILE A 19 7.40 -13.58 -29.90
CA ILE A 19 7.30 -14.53 -28.78
C ILE A 19 8.68 -14.96 -28.23
N ASP A 20 9.72 -14.82 -29.05
CA ASP A 20 11.12 -15.13 -28.72
C ASP A 20 11.95 -13.89 -28.36
N ALA A 21 11.34 -12.70 -28.29
CA ALA A 21 12.07 -11.52 -27.88
C ALA A 21 12.51 -11.67 -26.41
N THR A 22 13.81 -11.66 -26.20
CA THR A 22 14.39 -11.56 -24.86
C THR A 22 14.11 -10.15 -24.34
N ASN A 23 12.95 -9.96 -23.71
CA ASN A 23 12.71 -8.77 -22.92
C ASN A 23 13.62 -8.86 -21.68
N ILE A 24 14.79 -8.25 -21.77
CA ILE A 24 15.74 -8.19 -20.67
C ILE A 24 15.30 -7.01 -19.81
N ASP A 25 14.62 -7.31 -18.70
CA ASP A 25 14.38 -6.34 -17.64
C ASP A 25 15.72 -5.70 -17.25
N PRO A 26 15.88 -4.37 -17.38
CA PRO A 26 17.14 -3.69 -17.07
C PRO A 26 17.54 -3.82 -15.59
N LEU A 27 16.61 -4.21 -14.72
CA LEU A 27 16.88 -4.42 -13.29
C LEU A 27 17.34 -5.84 -12.97
N LYS A 28 17.30 -6.78 -13.92
CA LYS A 28 17.67 -8.18 -13.70
C LYS A 28 19.09 -8.30 -13.17
N GLY A 29 19.27 -9.06 -12.08
CA GLY A 29 20.55 -9.28 -11.39
C GLY A 29 21.09 -8.06 -10.64
N THR A 30 20.33 -6.97 -10.57
CA THR A 30 20.69 -5.80 -9.76
C THR A 30 20.05 -5.90 -8.37
N ARG A 31 20.43 -4.99 -7.46
CA ARG A 31 19.77 -4.85 -6.15
C ARG A 31 18.28 -4.49 -6.20
N PHE A 32 17.76 -4.16 -7.39
CA PHE A 32 16.36 -3.83 -7.64
C PHE A 32 15.57 -4.99 -8.27
N ASP A 33 16.20 -6.15 -8.50
CA ASP A 33 15.58 -7.30 -9.15
C ASP A 33 14.59 -8.04 -8.22
N PHE A 34 13.40 -7.48 -8.03
CA PHE A 34 12.31 -8.16 -7.32
C PHE A 34 11.45 -8.94 -8.33
N PRO A 35 11.64 -10.26 -8.49
CA PRO A 35 10.90 -11.03 -9.47
C PRO A 35 9.41 -11.12 -9.11
N ARG A 36 8.57 -11.24 -10.15
CA ARG A 36 7.15 -11.51 -9.98
C ARG A 36 6.92 -12.95 -9.51
N ASP A 37 6.11 -13.12 -8.48
CA ASP A 37 5.55 -14.41 -8.08
C ASP A 37 4.07 -14.46 -8.48
N LEU A 38 3.74 -15.34 -9.43
CA LEU A 38 2.36 -15.55 -9.90
C LEU A 38 1.63 -16.67 -9.15
N ILE A 39 2.36 -17.42 -8.32
CA ILE A 39 1.83 -18.59 -7.61
C ILE A 39 1.40 -18.18 -6.20
N GLY A 40 2.24 -17.42 -5.49
CA GLY A 40 1.99 -17.04 -4.10
C GLY A 40 1.77 -18.28 -3.23
N TYR A 41 0.70 -18.27 -2.44
CA TYR A 41 0.32 -19.43 -1.61
C TYR A 41 -0.51 -20.49 -2.34
N GLY A 42 -0.87 -20.27 -3.61
CA GLY A 42 -1.68 -21.20 -4.39
C GLY A 42 -3.11 -21.38 -3.87
N ARG A 43 -3.79 -22.42 -4.36
CA ARG A 43 -5.22 -22.66 -4.14
C ARG A 43 -5.63 -22.73 -2.67
N ASP A 44 -4.82 -23.38 -1.86
CA ASP A 44 -5.23 -23.76 -0.51
C ASP A 44 -4.92 -22.67 0.53
N SER A 45 -4.04 -21.72 0.20
CA SER A 45 -3.54 -20.70 1.13
C SER A 45 -3.12 -21.36 2.48
N PHE A 46 -3.19 -20.64 3.59
CA PHE A 46 -3.07 -21.24 4.94
C PHE A 46 -3.76 -20.34 5.99
N ASP A 47 -3.86 -20.86 7.21
CA ASP A 47 -4.46 -20.15 8.34
C ASP A 47 -3.45 -19.17 8.97
N PRO A 48 -3.67 -17.84 8.89
CA PRO A 48 -2.80 -16.82 9.47
C PRO A 48 -2.82 -16.75 11.00
N LYS A 49 -3.60 -17.59 11.69
CA LYS A 49 -3.67 -17.68 13.16
C LYS A 49 -4.00 -16.36 13.83
N TRP A 50 -4.93 -15.59 13.26
CA TRP A 50 -5.30 -14.29 13.81
C TRP A 50 -5.65 -14.38 15.31
N PRO A 51 -5.28 -13.35 16.11
CA PRO A 51 -5.52 -13.34 17.54
C PRO A 51 -6.96 -13.72 17.91
N ASN A 52 -7.11 -14.47 19.00
CA ASN A 52 -8.40 -14.96 19.52
C ASN A 52 -9.22 -15.80 18.53
N GLY A 53 -8.59 -16.36 17.49
CA GLY A 53 -9.28 -17.18 16.49
C GLY A 53 -10.17 -16.38 15.54
N ALA A 54 -9.83 -15.10 15.34
CA ALA A 54 -10.58 -14.20 14.47
C ALA A 54 -10.73 -14.76 13.05
N LYS A 55 -11.93 -14.61 12.48
CA LYS A 55 -12.28 -15.10 11.14
C LYS A 55 -11.82 -14.16 10.04
N ILE A 56 -11.58 -12.90 10.39
CA ILE A 56 -11.06 -11.89 9.48
C ILE A 56 -10.31 -10.83 10.29
N ALA A 57 -9.21 -10.33 9.74
CA ALA A 57 -8.55 -9.13 10.22
C ALA A 57 -8.99 -7.94 9.35
N VAL A 58 -9.48 -6.85 9.94
CA VAL A 58 -9.94 -5.67 9.19
C VAL A 58 -9.05 -4.49 9.53
N SER A 59 -8.46 -3.86 8.51
CA SER A 59 -7.59 -2.71 8.65
C SER A 59 -8.16 -1.51 7.90
N PHE A 60 -8.59 -0.49 8.65
CA PHE A 60 -8.96 0.80 8.10
C PHE A 60 -7.72 1.67 7.93
N VAL A 61 -7.55 2.21 6.73
CA VAL A 61 -6.41 3.05 6.36
C VAL A 61 -6.89 4.44 5.99
N ILE A 62 -6.45 5.46 6.70
CA ILE A 62 -6.72 6.86 6.39
C ILE A 62 -5.49 7.45 5.70
N ASN A 63 -5.61 7.78 4.42
CA ASN A 63 -4.58 8.51 3.68
C ASN A 63 -4.68 9.99 4.07
N TYR A 64 -3.56 10.54 4.56
CA TYR A 64 -3.40 11.96 4.89
C TYR A 64 -2.36 12.57 3.96
N GLU A 65 -2.86 13.19 2.90
CA GLU A 65 -2.07 13.64 1.74
C GLU A 65 -2.20 15.15 1.53
N GLU A 66 -3.25 15.75 2.11
CA GLU A 66 -3.66 17.14 1.94
C GLU A 66 -2.61 18.11 2.49
N GLY A 67 -1.99 18.87 1.58
CA GLY A 67 -0.83 19.73 1.81
C GLY A 67 0.49 19.14 1.29
N GLY A 68 0.49 17.90 0.80
CA GLY A 68 1.64 17.21 0.22
C GLY A 68 1.51 16.87 -1.27
N GLU A 69 0.34 17.12 -1.86
CA GLU A 69 0.04 16.96 -3.30
C GLU A 69 0.82 17.91 -4.20
N ARG A 70 0.68 17.77 -5.52
CA ARG A 70 1.30 18.68 -6.48
C ARG A 70 0.75 20.10 -6.35
N SER A 71 1.64 21.06 -6.17
CA SER A 71 1.29 22.47 -6.15
C SER A 71 2.47 23.36 -6.52
N LEU A 72 2.18 24.46 -7.20
CA LEU A 72 3.19 25.49 -7.49
C LEU A 72 3.79 26.10 -6.23
N LEU A 73 3.04 26.12 -5.12
CA LEU A 73 3.57 26.60 -3.83
C LEU A 73 4.65 25.67 -3.27
N GLU A 74 4.70 24.42 -3.75
CA GLU A 74 5.63 23.37 -3.31
C GLU A 74 6.75 23.13 -4.33
N GLY A 75 6.84 24.00 -5.35
CA GLY A 75 7.86 23.92 -6.40
C GLY A 75 7.51 23.00 -7.57
N ASP A 76 6.28 22.49 -7.66
CA ASP A 76 5.85 21.73 -8.83
C ASP A 76 5.52 22.63 -10.01
N SER A 77 5.73 22.13 -11.24
CA SER A 77 5.44 22.87 -12.47
C SER A 77 3.96 22.88 -12.86
N GLN A 78 3.12 22.12 -12.15
CA GLN A 78 1.71 21.93 -12.48
C GLN A 78 0.84 21.69 -11.24
N THR A 79 -0.47 21.88 -11.40
CA THR A 79 -1.48 21.50 -10.40
C THR A 79 -1.55 19.98 -10.20
N GLU A 80 -2.11 19.57 -9.06
CA GLU A 80 -2.66 18.23 -8.91
C GLU A 80 -3.78 17.97 -9.92
N SER A 81 -3.99 16.70 -10.29
CA SER A 81 -5.01 16.26 -11.24
C SER A 81 -5.73 14.99 -10.84
N VAL A 82 -5.27 14.27 -9.83
CA VAL A 82 -5.91 13.03 -9.37
C VAL A 82 -6.67 13.27 -8.06
N LEU A 83 -7.68 12.44 -7.82
CA LEU A 83 -8.42 12.36 -6.55
C LEU A 83 -8.92 13.73 -6.04
N TRP A 84 -9.59 14.47 -6.93
CA TRP A 84 -10.40 15.62 -6.59
C TRP A 84 -11.75 15.53 -7.32
N GLU A 85 -12.72 16.35 -6.95
CA GLU A 85 -14.12 16.21 -7.43
C GLU A 85 -14.31 16.26 -8.95
N GLN A 86 -13.39 16.83 -9.72
CA GLN A 86 -13.49 16.90 -11.18
C GLN A 86 -12.26 16.29 -11.85
N ALA A 87 -12.04 15.00 -11.65
CA ALA A 87 -10.89 14.25 -12.18
C ALA A 87 -10.69 14.31 -13.72
N HIS A 88 -11.70 14.75 -14.48
CA HIS A 88 -11.60 14.96 -15.93
C HIS A 88 -10.95 16.29 -16.33
N VAL A 89 -10.79 17.21 -15.38
CA VAL A 89 -10.21 18.53 -15.65
C VAL A 89 -8.70 18.37 -15.89
N PRO A 90 -8.17 18.89 -17.01
CA PRO A 90 -6.74 18.79 -17.31
C PRO A 90 -5.86 19.49 -16.27
N VAL A 91 -4.60 19.09 -16.17
CA VAL A 91 -3.58 19.82 -15.39
C VAL A 91 -3.46 21.27 -15.86
N ARG A 92 -3.09 22.19 -14.95
CA ARG A 92 -2.68 23.56 -15.30
C ARG A 92 -1.17 23.67 -15.12
N ILE A 93 -0.46 24.01 -16.19
CA ILE A 93 0.99 24.21 -16.16
C ILE A 93 1.28 25.66 -15.77
N GLY A 94 2.25 25.87 -14.88
CA GLY A 94 2.73 27.20 -14.49
C GLY A 94 1.69 28.09 -13.80
N SER A 95 0.57 27.53 -13.35
CA SER A 95 -0.47 28.26 -12.62
C SER A 95 -1.12 27.41 -11.55
N ARG A 96 -1.65 28.07 -10.51
CA ARG A 96 -2.44 27.47 -9.45
C ARG A 96 -3.89 27.28 -9.89
N ASP A 97 -4.59 26.32 -9.29
CA ASP A 97 -6.05 26.18 -9.41
C ASP A 97 -6.68 26.16 -8.01
N PRO A 98 -7.22 27.31 -7.54
CA PRO A 98 -7.80 27.42 -6.22
C PRO A 98 -8.95 26.43 -5.95
N LYS A 99 -9.62 25.89 -6.98
CA LYS A 99 -10.69 24.90 -6.76
C LYS A 99 -10.10 23.57 -6.32
N ILE A 100 -9.04 23.13 -6.99
CA ILE A 100 -8.33 21.88 -6.63
C ILE A 100 -7.75 22.04 -5.22
N GLU A 101 -7.06 23.15 -4.97
CA GLU A 101 -6.49 23.46 -3.65
C GLU A 101 -7.57 23.45 -2.56
N SER A 102 -8.71 24.11 -2.78
CA SER A 102 -9.81 24.13 -1.81
C SER A 102 -10.46 22.76 -1.55
N ASP A 103 -10.44 21.87 -2.53
CA ASP A 103 -10.95 20.50 -2.38
C ASP A 103 -10.03 19.65 -1.50
N TYR A 104 -8.71 19.80 -1.67
CA TYR A 104 -7.71 19.22 -0.78
C TYR A 104 -7.80 19.84 0.62
N GLU A 105 -7.93 21.15 0.74
CA GLU A 105 -8.12 21.82 2.04
C GLU A 105 -9.33 21.28 2.80
N TYR A 106 -10.40 20.85 2.13
CA TYR A 106 -11.55 20.23 2.81
C TYR A 106 -11.13 18.98 3.62
N GLY A 107 -10.25 18.15 3.06
CA GLY A 107 -9.76 16.94 3.73
C GLY A 107 -9.01 17.26 5.02
N SER A 108 -8.05 18.18 4.98
CA SER A 108 -7.25 18.56 6.16
C SER A 108 -8.01 19.40 7.18
N ARG A 109 -9.01 20.19 6.76
CA ARG A 109 -9.78 21.09 7.63
C ARG A 109 -10.97 20.40 8.31
N VAL A 110 -11.61 19.44 7.65
CA VAL A 110 -12.90 18.88 8.09
C VAL A 110 -12.93 17.36 7.96
N GLY A 111 -12.48 16.83 6.81
CA GLY A 111 -12.61 15.41 6.49
C GLY A 111 -11.90 14.49 7.47
N VAL A 112 -10.65 14.82 7.81
CA VAL A 112 -9.81 14.06 8.76
C VAL A 112 -10.48 13.95 10.13
N TRP A 113 -11.01 15.06 10.66
CA TRP A 113 -11.66 15.08 11.97
C TRP A 113 -12.95 14.28 11.99
N ARG A 114 -13.73 14.32 10.90
CA ARG A 114 -14.96 13.54 10.80
C ARG A 114 -14.67 12.04 10.82
N LEU A 115 -13.63 11.59 10.12
CA LEU A 115 -13.22 10.19 10.11
C LEU A 115 -12.64 9.77 11.47
N LEU A 116 -11.73 10.54 12.04
CA LEU A 116 -11.14 10.24 13.35
C LEU A 116 -12.21 10.14 14.45
N ASN A 117 -13.11 11.13 14.53
CA ASN A 117 -14.21 11.11 15.50
C ASN A 117 -15.10 9.87 15.37
N LEU A 118 -15.28 9.33 14.16
CA LEU A 118 -16.04 8.08 13.96
C LEU A 118 -15.31 6.90 14.58
N PHE A 119 -14.04 6.70 14.22
CA PHE A 119 -13.28 5.55 14.68
C PHE A 119 -13.03 5.62 16.20
N GLU A 120 -12.65 6.77 16.73
CA GLU A 120 -12.44 6.99 18.17
C GLU A 120 -13.72 6.80 18.99
N LYS A 121 -14.88 7.24 18.48
CA LYS A 121 -16.18 7.01 19.13
C LYS A 121 -16.47 5.51 19.34
N HIS A 122 -15.97 4.67 18.44
CA HIS A 122 -16.16 3.23 18.49
C HIS A 122 -14.93 2.48 19.07
N GLY A 123 -13.90 3.20 19.54
CA GLY A 123 -12.67 2.61 20.06
C GLY A 123 -11.90 1.81 19.01
N VAL A 124 -12.04 2.16 17.73
CA VAL A 124 -11.45 1.42 16.61
C VAL A 124 -10.12 2.07 16.21
N PRO A 125 -9.02 1.32 16.19
CA PRO A 125 -7.75 1.84 15.73
C PRO A 125 -7.72 1.90 14.19
N VAL A 126 -6.94 2.84 13.66
CA VAL A 126 -6.68 2.97 12.22
C VAL A 126 -5.19 3.07 11.95
N THR A 127 -4.80 2.83 10.70
CA THR A 127 -3.47 3.17 10.20
C THR A 127 -3.56 4.41 9.34
N ALA A 128 -2.86 5.47 9.71
CA ALA A 128 -2.66 6.63 8.86
C ALA A 128 -1.53 6.35 7.87
N TYR A 129 -1.81 6.49 6.57
CA TYR A 129 -0.78 6.66 5.56
C TYR A 129 -0.52 8.14 5.38
N ALA A 130 0.54 8.61 6.04
CA ALA A 130 0.82 10.02 6.18
C ALA A 130 1.95 10.48 5.26
N VAL A 131 1.63 11.47 4.43
CA VAL A 131 2.61 12.20 3.64
C VAL A 131 3.35 13.18 4.56
N GLY A 132 4.68 13.11 4.61
CA GLY A 132 5.47 13.88 5.57
C GLY A 132 5.23 15.38 5.47
N GLN A 133 5.27 15.94 4.25
CA GLN A 133 5.01 17.37 4.05
C GLN A 133 3.58 17.78 4.48
N ALA A 134 2.59 16.90 4.31
CA ALA A 134 1.23 17.17 4.73
C ALA A 134 1.13 17.26 6.27
N LEU A 135 1.76 16.32 6.99
CA LEU A 135 1.79 16.36 8.47
C LEU A 135 2.60 17.54 9.01
N GLU A 136 3.72 17.90 8.38
CA GLU A 136 4.51 19.09 8.76
C GLU A 136 3.67 20.37 8.76
N LYS A 137 2.73 20.49 7.81
CA LYS A 137 1.83 21.64 7.69
C LYS A 137 0.66 21.62 8.67
N ASN A 138 0.33 20.46 9.23
CA ASN A 138 -0.79 20.31 10.14
C ASN A 138 -0.43 19.45 11.36
N PRO A 139 0.43 19.97 12.27
CA PRO A 139 0.90 19.22 13.44
C PRO A 139 -0.22 18.81 14.40
N ALA A 140 -1.37 19.50 14.37
CA ALA A 140 -2.54 19.11 15.17
C ALA A 140 -3.08 17.73 14.76
N VAL A 141 -3.05 17.39 13.46
CA VAL A 141 -3.46 16.07 12.97
C VAL A 141 -2.45 15.00 13.39
N ALA A 142 -1.15 15.28 13.31
CA ALA A 142 -0.12 14.37 13.79
C ALA A 142 -0.34 14.04 15.28
N LYS A 143 -0.58 15.08 16.10
CA LYS A 143 -0.88 14.93 17.52
C LYS A 143 -2.12 14.07 17.76
N ALA A 144 -3.21 14.31 17.02
CA ALA A 144 -4.45 13.56 17.18
C ALA A 144 -4.28 12.06 16.88
N PHE A 145 -3.58 11.70 15.80
CA PHE A 145 -3.28 10.30 15.52
C PHE A 145 -2.46 9.63 16.64
N VAL A 146 -1.45 10.33 17.17
CA VAL A 146 -0.62 9.83 18.29
C VAL A 146 -1.45 9.67 19.57
N ASP A 147 -2.18 10.71 19.97
CA ASP A 147 -2.99 10.71 21.19
C ASP A 147 -4.09 9.64 21.15
N GLY A 148 -4.69 9.41 19.97
CA GLY A 148 -5.71 8.39 19.73
C GLY A 148 -5.18 6.96 19.65
N GLY A 149 -3.85 6.77 19.75
CA GLY A 149 -3.21 5.45 19.68
C GLY A 149 -3.28 4.81 18.29
N HIS A 150 -3.47 5.62 17.25
CA HIS A 150 -3.47 5.14 15.86
C HIS A 150 -2.05 4.90 15.35
N GLU A 151 -1.91 4.02 14.37
CA GLU A 151 -0.63 3.86 13.69
C GLU A 151 -0.40 5.03 12.73
N ILE A 152 0.81 5.56 12.65
CA ILE A 152 1.24 6.48 11.59
C ILE A 152 2.34 5.81 10.77
N ALA A 153 1.95 5.31 9.60
CA ALA A 153 2.84 4.72 8.61
C ALA A 153 3.18 5.74 7.52
N SER A 154 4.29 5.50 6.82
CA SER A 154 4.80 6.39 5.79
C SER A 154 3.95 6.32 4.52
N HIS A 155 3.58 7.48 3.98
CA HIS A 155 3.05 7.61 2.63
C HIS A 155 4.01 8.35 1.67
N GLY A 156 5.32 8.30 1.94
CA GLY A 156 6.32 9.11 1.24
C GLY A 156 6.32 10.57 1.68
N TYR A 157 7.38 11.32 1.36
CA TYR A 157 7.48 12.72 1.79
C TYR A 157 6.57 13.66 1.00
N ARG A 158 6.35 13.35 -0.28
CA ARG A 158 5.45 14.08 -1.18
C ARG A 158 4.46 13.11 -1.81
N TRP A 159 3.25 13.60 -2.07
CA TRP A 159 2.25 12.84 -2.79
C TRP A 159 2.33 13.11 -4.29
N ILE A 160 3.36 12.54 -4.92
CA ILE A 160 3.65 12.67 -6.35
C ILE A 160 3.96 11.31 -6.96
N PRO A 161 3.95 11.15 -8.30
CA PRO A 161 4.43 9.93 -8.94
C PRO A 161 5.95 9.77 -8.79
N TYR A 162 6.38 8.59 -8.35
CA TYR A 162 7.79 8.21 -8.24
C TYR A 162 8.30 7.39 -9.42
N HIS A 163 7.41 6.90 -10.30
CA HIS A 163 7.75 5.93 -11.36
C HIS A 163 9.00 6.26 -12.18
N ASN A 164 9.15 7.51 -12.59
CA ASN A 164 10.28 8.00 -13.41
C ASN A 164 11.34 8.75 -12.59
N MET A 165 11.27 8.70 -11.27
CA MET A 165 12.25 9.35 -10.40
C MET A 165 13.55 8.53 -10.37
N SER A 166 14.70 9.23 -10.36
CA SER A 166 15.98 8.54 -10.21
C SER A 166 16.10 7.92 -8.81
N PRO A 167 16.80 6.78 -8.66
CA PRO A 167 17.02 6.17 -7.34
C PRO A 167 17.61 7.13 -6.30
N GLU A 168 18.50 8.02 -6.71
CA GLU A 168 19.18 8.98 -5.83
C GLU A 168 18.20 10.01 -5.27
N MET A 169 17.35 10.57 -6.14
CA MET A 169 16.32 11.53 -5.74
C MET A 169 15.28 10.85 -4.86
N GLU A 170 14.82 9.65 -5.23
CA GLU A 170 13.86 8.88 -4.44
C GLU A 170 14.41 8.56 -3.04
N MET A 171 15.68 8.16 -2.94
CA MET A 171 16.37 7.95 -1.65
C MET A 171 16.37 9.21 -0.79
N GLN A 172 16.57 10.40 -1.37
CA GLN A 172 16.47 11.67 -0.62
C GLN A 172 15.06 11.91 -0.07
N TYR A 173 14.02 11.64 -0.86
CA TYR A 173 12.63 11.73 -0.40
C TYR A 173 12.33 10.73 0.73
N ILE A 174 12.82 9.49 0.63
CA ILE A 174 12.65 8.46 1.66
C ILE A 174 13.34 8.88 2.96
N LYS A 175 14.60 9.32 2.90
CA LYS A 175 15.34 9.79 4.08
C LYS A 175 14.67 11.02 4.72
N ARG A 176 14.15 11.94 3.91
CA ARG A 176 13.40 13.11 4.40
C ARG A 176 12.09 12.71 5.08
N GLN A 177 11.38 11.73 4.53
CA GLN A 177 10.15 11.21 5.11
C GLN A 177 10.37 10.58 6.50
N LEU A 178 11.43 9.79 6.66
CA LEU A 178 11.80 9.20 7.95
C LEU A 178 11.98 10.29 9.02
N GLN A 179 12.73 11.35 8.69
CA GLN A 179 12.99 12.45 9.61
C GLN A 179 11.74 13.30 9.88
N SER A 180 10.93 13.56 8.85
CA SER A 180 9.67 14.30 8.95
C SER A 180 8.69 13.64 9.92
N LEU A 181 8.47 12.33 9.78
CA LEU A 181 7.59 11.58 10.67
C LEU A 181 8.18 11.43 12.07
N LYS A 182 9.49 11.22 12.20
CA LYS A 182 10.15 11.19 13.51
C LYS A 182 9.96 12.50 14.27
N ALA A 183 10.12 13.64 13.59
CA ALA A 183 9.93 14.96 14.18
C ALA A 183 8.47 15.23 14.53
N SER A 184 7.53 14.82 13.67
CA SER A 184 6.09 15.11 13.83
C SER A 184 5.39 14.20 14.85
N THR A 185 5.89 12.97 15.02
CA THR A 185 5.19 11.92 15.80
C THR A 185 6.00 11.38 16.98
N GLY A 186 7.30 11.69 17.05
CA GLY A 186 8.20 11.17 18.07
C GLY A 186 8.77 9.78 17.76
N SER A 187 8.33 9.10 16.69
CA SER A 187 8.85 7.78 16.27
C SER A 187 9.07 7.70 14.76
N TYR A 188 10.00 6.84 14.33
CA TYR A 188 10.12 6.52 12.91
C TYR A 188 8.92 5.66 12.47
N PRO A 189 8.43 5.84 11.23
CA PRO A 189 7.38 4.98 10.69
C PRO A 189 7.91 3.54 10.58
N VAL A 190 7.05 2.57 10.86
CA VAL A 190 7.40 1.14 10.77
C VAL A 190 6.74 0.44 9.56
N GLY A 191 5.82 1.13 8.91
CA GLY A 191 5.14 0.69 7.71
C GLY A 191 5.35 1.69 6.58
N TRP A 192 5.35 1.19 5.33
CA TRP A 192 5.54 2.04 4.16
C TRP A 192 4.57 1.73 3.02
N PHE A 193 4.02 2.77 2.40
CA PHE A 193 3.23 2.70 1.18
C PHE A 193 3.51 3.95 0.32
N ILE A 194 3.84 3.82 -0.97
CA ILE A 194 3.95 4.98 -1.89
C ILE A 194 2.72 5.08 -2.79
N GLY A 195 2.13 3.96 -3.17
CA GLY A 195 1.07 3.86 -4.17
C GLY A 195 1.60 4.03 -5.59
N ARG A 196 2.08 5.24 -5.94
CA ARG A 196 2.62 5.56 -7.28
C ARG A 196 4.13 5.33 -7.35
N CYS A 197 4.57 4.12 -6.97
CA CYS A 197 5.97 3.76 -6.76
C CYS A 197 6.81 3.70 -8.04
N SER A 198 8.12 3.73 -7.88
CA SER A 198 9.09 3.34 -8.90
C SER A 198 9.42 1.85 -8.82
N PRO A 199 10.07 1.28 -9.85
CA PRO A 199 10.64 -0.06 -9.77
C PRO A 199 11.71 -0.22 -8.67
N HIS A 200 12.30 0.87 -8.19
CA HIS A 200 13.38 0.87 -7.20
C HIS A 200 12.86 0.96 -5.75
N THR A 201 11.63 1.44 -5.56
CA THR A 201 11.06 1.84 -4.27
C THR A 201 11.27 0.82 -3.16
N LYS A 202 11.00 -0.47 -3.40
CA LYS A 202 11.13 -1.52 -2.38
C LYS A 202 12.55 -1.65 -1.82
N ALA A 203 13.55 -1.67 -2.71
CA ALA A 203 14.97 -1.72 -2.29
C ALA A 203 15.33 -0.45 -1.52
N LEU A 204 14.98 0.72 -2.04
CA LEU A 204 15.39 1.99 -1.45
C LEU A 204 14.79 2.22 -0.05
N ILE A 205 13.54 1.81 0.17
CA ILE A 205 12.93 1.85 1.51
C ILE A 205 13.69 0.94 2.46
N HIS A 206 13.90 -0.32 2.06
CA HIS A 206 14.62 -1.29 2.88
C HIS A 206 16.02 -0.80 3.24
N GLU A 207 16.79 -0.33 2.26
CA GLU A 207 18.12 0.23 2.44
C GLU A 207 18.12 1.47 3.33
N ALA A 208 17.19 2.41 3.13
CA ALA A 208 17.11 3.61 3.96
C ALA A 208 16.86 3.29 5.44
N HIS A 209 16.02 2.29 5.71
CA HIS A 209 15.77 1.82 7.06
C HIS A 209 17.00 1.14 7.67
N GLN A 210 17.74 0.33 6.90
CA GLN A 210 19.01 -0.25 7.33
C GLN A 210 20.07 0.83 7.59
N ASP A 211 20.26 1.77 6.66
CA ASP A 211 21.21 2.89 6.74
C ASP A 211 21.00 3.73 8.00
N GLN A 212 19.75 3.99 8.37
CA GLN A 212 19.39 4.82 9.52
C GLN A 212 19.20 4.03 10.82
N ASP A 213 19.40 2.71 10.80
CA ASP A 213 19.12 1.80 11.92
C ASP A 213 17.70 2.00 12.50
N THR A 214 16.70 2.00 11.62
CA THR A 214 15.29 2.20 11.99
C THR A 214 14.47 0.95 11.66
N PRO A 215 13.46 0.62 12.49
CA PRO A 215 12.65 -0.56 12.27
C PRO A 215 11.76 -0.41 11.03
N LEU A 216 11.79 -1.40 10.14
CA LEU A 216 10.80 -1.62 9.08
C LEU A 216 10.07 -2.93 9.33
N LEU A 217 8.77 -2.85 9.62
CA LEU A 217 7.93 -4.02 9.86
C LEU A 217 7.29 -4.54 8.59
N TYR A 218 6.81 -3.66 7.70
CA TYR A 218 6.13 -4.05 6.47
C TYR A 218 6.19 -2.98 5.36
N SER A 219 5.94 -3.39 4.12
CA SER A 219 5.63 -2.52 2.98
C SER A 219 4.31 -2.95 2.33
N SER A 220 3.53 -1.99 1.84
CA SER A 220 2.19 -2.22 1.30
C SER A 220 2.03 -1.88 -0.18
N ASP A 221 3.12 -1.62 -0.91
CA ASP A 221 3.12 -1.48 -2.37
C ASP A 221 2.99 -2.86 -3.06
N ALA A 222 1.85 -3.51 -2.82
CA ALA A 222 1.43 -4.82 -3.29
C ALA A 222 -0.11 -4.90 -3.28
N PHE A 223 -0.70 -5.63 -4.23
CA PHE A 223 -2.15 -5.70 -4.45
C PHE A 223 -2.60 -7.12 -4.87
N ASN A 224 -1.84 -8.13 -4.47
CA ASN A 224 -1.79 -9.44 -5.12
C ASN A 224 -2.00 -10.61 -4.15
N ASP A 225 -2.49 -10.37 -2.94
CA ASP A 225 -2.85 -11.43 -1.98
C ASP A 225 -3.83 -10.88 -0.92
N ASP A 226 -4.51 -11.78 -0.21
CA ASP A 226 -5.46 -11.50 0.87
C ASP A 226 -4.84 -11.72 2.26
N ILE A 227 -3.54 -12.09 2.32
CA ILE A 227 -2.72 -12.20 3.54
C ILE A 227 -1.32 -11.62 3.31
N PRO A 228 -0.60 -11.21 4.38
CA PRO A 228 0.80 -10.82 4.28
C PRO A 228 1.69 -11.95 3.77
N TYR A 229 2.85 -11.61 3.23
CA TYR A 229 3.84 -12.58 2.78
C TYR A 229 5.26 -12.00 2.78
N TRP A 230 6.25 -12.86 2.99
CA TRP A 230 7.65 -12.45 2.90
C TRP A 230 8.16 -12.49 1.47
N ILE A 231 9.00 -11.52 1.12
CA ILE A 231 9.85 -11.56 -0.06
C ILE A 231 11.33 -11.50 0.33
N ASP A 232 12.15 -12.15 -0.48
CA ASP A 232 13.59 -11.99 -0.42
C ASP A 232 13.96 -10.59 -0.91
N VAL A 233 14.96 -9.97 -0.27
CA VAL A 233 15.51 -8.68 -0.69
C VAL A 233 16.79 -8.94 -1.47
N PRO A 234 16.90 -8.49 -2.74
CA PRO A 234 18.06 -8.82 -3.59
C PRO A 234 19.40 -8.39 -2.98
N SER A 235 19.46 -7.23 -2.31
CA SER A 235 20.69 -6.77 -1.64
C SER A 235 21.12 -7.65 -0.45
N GLU A 236 20.25 -8.53 0.05
CA GLU A 236 20.54 -9.46 1.15
C GLU A 236 20.93 -10.87 0.65
N GLU A 237 21.08 -11.09 -0.66
CA GLU A 237 21.38 -12.41 -1.23
C GLU A 237 22.62 -13.07 -0.62
N SER A 238 23.68 -12.29 -0.38
CA SER A 238 24.92 -12.77 0.26
C SER A 238 24.97 -12.50 1.78
N SER A 239 23.90 -11.95 2.37
CA SER A 239 23.86 -11.66 3.80
C SER A 239 23.85 -12.95 4.61
N PRO A 240 24.68 -13.05 5.68
CA PRO A 240 24.62 -14.18 6.61
C PRO A 240 23.34 -14.17 7.45
N ASN A 241 22.69 -13.01 7.62
CA ASN A 241 21.48 -12.82 8.41
C ASN A 241 20.46 -11.99 7.61
N PRO A 242 19.87 -12.54 6.53
CA PRO A 242 18.88 -11.82 5.74
C PRO A 242 17.60 -11.61 6.57
N LYS A 243 16.98 -10.44 6.42
CA LYS A 243 15.77 -10.05 7.17
C LYS A 243 14.51 -10.18 6.32
N GLY A 244 14.65 -10.19 5.00
CA GLY A 244 13.53 -10.17 4.06
C GLY A 244 12.72 -8.87 4.17
N LEU A 245 11.67 -8.77 3.37
CA LEU A 245 10.68 -7.70 3.45
C LEU A 245 9.28 -8.31 3.57
N LEU A 246 8.55 -7.96 4.63
CA LEU A 246 7.16 -8.37 4.77
C LEU A 246 6.31 -7.47 3.88
N MET A 247 5.72 -8.07 2.86
CA MET A 247 4.69 -7.42 2.05
C MET A 247 3.34 -7.61 2.72
N MET A 248 2.62 -6.51 2.88
CA MET A 248 1.25 -6.50 3.40
C MET A 248 0.35 -5.84 2.35
N PRO A 249 -0.35 -6.64 1.52
CA PRO A 249 -1.14 -6.11 0.40
C PRO A 249 -2.13 -5.02 0.80
N TYR A 250 -2.17 -3.95 0.00
CA TYR A 250 -3.15 -2.87 0.07
C TYR A 250 -4.33 -3.15 -0.88
N SER A 251 -5.29 -2.23 -0.98
CA SER A 251 -6.48 -2.38 -1.83
C SER A 251 -6.79 -1.10 -2.61
N TYR A 252 -7.05 -1.26 -3.91
CA TYR A 252 -7.61 -0.22 -4.79
C TYR A 252 -9.08 -0.46 -5.15
N ASP A 253 -9.63 -1.60 -4.78
CA ASP A 253 -11.02 -1.99 -4.95
C ASP A 253 -11.84 -1.60 -3.71
N CYS A 254 -11.52 -2.07 -2.50
CA CYS A 254 -12.10 -1.62 -1.23
C CYS A 254 -11.56 -0.24 -0.81
N ASN A 255 -11.67 0.73 -1.72
CA ASN A 255 -11.04 2.03 -1.60
C ASN A 255 -11.97 3.14 -2.07
N ASP A 256 -12.07 4.22 -1.31
CA ASP A 256 -12.94 5.35 -1.65
C ASP A 256 -12.39 6.21 -2.81
N LEU A 257 -11.13 6.04 -3.23
CA LEU A 257 -10.59 6.70 -4.43
C LEU A 257 -11.44 6.45 -5.67
N LYS A 258 -12.18 5.34 -5.69
CA LYS A 258 -13.13 4.97 -6.74
C LYS A 258 -14.27 5.97 -6.87
N PHE A 259 -14.56 6.85 -5.90
CA PHE A 259 -15.47 7.98 -6.13
C PHE A 259 -14.94 9.00 -7.16
N GLN A 260 -13.63 9.01 -7.43
CA GLN A 260 -12.95 10.05 -8.21
C GLN A 260 -12.08 9.50 -9.35
N ILE A 261 -12.15 8.20 -9.66
CA ILE A 261 -11.46 7.60 -10.81
C ILE A 261 -12.44 6.97 -11.79
N ALA A 262 -12.21 7.11 -13.10
CA ALA A 262 -13.02 6.53 -14.16
C ALA A 262 -12.18 5.64 -15.10
N PRO A 263 -12.74 4.58 -15.72
CA PRO A 263 -14.07 3.99 -15.47
C PRO A 263 -14.11 3.12 -14.20
N GLY A 264 -15.32 2.78 -13.73
CA GLY A 264 -15.52 1.94 -12.54
C GLY A 264 -15.65 2.72 -11.24
N SER A 265 -16.20 3.93 -11.30
CA SER A 265 -16.39 4.79 -10.13
C SER A 265 -17.54 4.32 -9.24
N TRP A 266 -17.44 4.58 -7.94
CA TRP A 266 -18.60 4.50 -7.05
C TRP A 266 -19.59 5.60 -7.41
N SER A 267 -20.79 5.21 -7.85
CA SER A 267 -21.85 6.15 -8.23
C SER A 267 -22.60 6.73 -7.03
N SER A 268 -22.55 6.05 -5.88
CA SER A 268 -23.23 6.46 -4.65
C SER A 268 -22.50 5.90 -3.42
N HIS A 269 -22.85 6.41 -2.24
CA HIS A 269 -22.37 5.84 -0.99
C HIS A 269 -22.85 4.40 -0.78
N THR A 270 -24.06 4.05 -1.27
CA THR A 270 -24.59 2.68 -1.17
C THR A 270 -23.77 1.70 -1.99
N ALA A 271 -23.36 2.08 -3.21
CA ALA A 271 -22.51 1.23 -4.04
C ALA A 271 -21.20 0.86 -3.31
N PHE A 272 -20.60 1.84 -2.63
CA PHE A 272 -19.39 1.57 -1.85
C PHE A 272 -19.67 0.71 -0.61
N SER A 273 -20.71 1.03 0.18
CA SER A 273 -21.04 0.23 1.38
C SER A 273 -21.42 -1.22 1.03
N ASP A 274 -22.13 -1.42 -0.07
CA ASP A 274 -22.53 -2.75 -0.54
C ASP A 274 -21.30 -3.54 -1.00
N TYR A 275 -20.35 -2.90 -1.67
CA TYR A 275 -19.08 -3.52 -2.05
C TYR A 275 -18.26 -3.92 -0.81
N LEU A 276 -18.10 -3.03 0.16
CA LEU A 276 -17.40 -3.33 1.40
C LEU A 276 -18.06 -4.51 2.15
N LYS A 277 -19.39 -4.53 2.22
CA LYS A 277 -20.14 -5.62 2.84
C LYS A 277 -19.94 -6.94 2.09
N ALA A 278 -20.02 -6.94 0.76
CA ALA A 278 -19.81 -8.14 -0.04
C ALA A 278 -18.40 -8.71 0.15
N SER A 279 -17.37 -7.86 0.08
CA SER A 279 -15.98 -8.26 0.32
C SER A 279 -15.79 -8.81 1.73
N PHE A 280 -16.35 -8.15 2.75
CA PHE A 280 -16.31 -8.64 4.13
C PHE A 280 -17.00 -10.00 4.27
N ASP A 281 -18.23 -10.14 3.79
CA ASP A 281 -19.01 -11.37 3.95
C ASP A 281 -18.33 -12.56 3.27
N THR A 282 -17.74 -12.36 2.09
CA THR A 282 -16.94 -13.38 1.40
C THR A 282 -15.74 -13.81 2.25
N LEU A 283 -14.88 -12.88 2.65
CA LEU A 283 -13.67 -13.19 3.43
C LEU A 283 -14.00 -13.76 4.82
N TYR A 284 -15.09 -13.30 5.44
CA TYR A 284 -15.56 -13.78 6.73
C TYR A 284 -16.05 -15.23 6.64
N VAL A 285 -16.79 -15.60 5.59
CA VAL A 285 -17.20 -16.99 5.33
C VAL A 285 -15.97 -17.88 5.11
N GLU A 286 -15.00 -17.46 4.29
CA GLU A 286 -13.75 -18.22 4.13
C GLU A 286 -13.01 -18.42 5.46
N GLY A 287 -13.04 -17.41 6.33
CA GLY A 287 -12.52 -17.50 7.69
C GLY A 287 -13.23 -18.51 8.57
N ILE A 288 -14.57 -18.57 8.50
CA ILE A 288 -15.37 -19.59 9.19
C ILE A 288 -15.00 -20.99 8.69
N GLU A 289 -14.75 -21.14 7.39
CA GLU A 289 -14.29 -22.39 6.76
C GLU A 289 -12.82 -22.74 7.06
N GLY A 290 -12.14 -21.96 7.90
CA GLY A 290 -10.77 -22.24 8.34
C GLY A 290 -9.67 -21.62 7.48
N ARG A 291 -10.01 -20.70 6.58
CA ARG A 291 -9.07 -19.96 5.72
C ARG A 291 -9.15 -18.44 5.96
N PRO A 292 -8.96 -17.95 7.20
CA PRO A 292 -9.13 -16.52 7.49
C PRO A 292 -8.14 -15.66 6.70
N LYS A 293 -8.55 -14.42 6.42
CA LYS A 293 -7.83 -13.44 5.60
C LYS A 293 -7.80 -12.08 6.26
N MET A 294 -7.11 -11.12 5.65
CA MET A 294 -7.23 -9.70 6.00
C MET A 294 -8.05 -8.94 4.94
N MET A 295 -8.70 -7.87 5.38
CA MET A 295 -9.40 -6.91 4.52
C MET A 295 -8.85 -5.52 4.79
N THR A 296 -8.48 -4.81 3.73
CA THR A 296 -8.03 -3.42 3.82
C THR A 296 -9.10 -2.48 3.28
N ILE A 297 -9.41 -1.41 4.01
CA ILE A 297 -10.29 -0.34 3.55
C ILE A 297 -9.50 0.96 3.43
N GLY A 298 -9.28 1.41 2.20
CA GLY A 298 -8.58 2.66 1.90
C GLY A 298 -9.53 3.87 1.90
N LEU A 299 -9.22 4.88 2.71
CA LEU A 299 -10.00 6.09 2.88
C LEU A 299 -9.15 7.33 2.63
N HIS A 300 -9.71 8.38 2.07
CA HIS A 300 -9.04 9.67 1.90
C HIS A 300 -9.85 10.77 2.60
N CYS A 301 -9.16 11.66 3.31
CA CYS A 301 -9.81 12.69 4.12
C CYS A 301 -10.73 13.57 3.27
N ARG A 302 -10.29 14.01 2.09
CA ARG A 302 -11.11 14.79 1.15
C ARG A 302 -12.23 14.02 0.44
N ILE A 303 -12.27 12.69 0.53
CA ILE A 303 -13.27 11.84 -0.14
C ILE A 303 -14.32 11.35 0.86
N SER A 304 -14.03 10.32 1.64
CA SER A 304 -14.98 9.77 2.63
C SER A 304 -15.23 10.70 3.80
N GLY A 305 -14.40 11.73 4.00
CA GLY A 305 -14.71 12.81 4.94
C GLY A 305 -15.87 13.69 4.49
N LYS A 306 -16.36 13.61 3.24
CA LYS A 306 -17.55 14.35 2.77
C LYS A 306 -18.83 13.70 3.30
N PRO A 307 -19.83 14.46 3.79
CA PRO A 307 -20.98 13.89 4.50
C PRO A 307 -21.76 12.84 3.69
N GLY A 308 -21.91 13.07 2.38
CA GLY A 308 -22.63 12.16 1.50
C GLY A 308 -21.94 10.80 1.30
N ARG A 309 -20.61 10.73 1.43
CA ARG A 309 -19.82 9.48 1.30
C ARG A 309 -19.51 8.84 2.66
N PHE A 310 -19.36 9.68 3.69
CA PHE A 310 -19.09 9.28 5.08
C PHE A 310 -20.09 8.26 5.61
N SER A 311 -21.36 8.36 5.22
CA SER A 311 -22.42 7.42 5.63
C SER A 311 -22.12 5.97 5.24
N ALA A 312 -21.36 5.72 4.16
CA ALA A 312 -20.94 4.37 3.77
C ALA A 312 -20.01 3.75 4.83
N ILE A 313 -19.06 4.55 5.33
CA ILE A 313 -18.07 4.10 6.33
C ILE A 313 -18.75 3.87 7.68
N GLU A 314 -19.62 4.79 8.09
CA GLU A 314 -20.37 4.64 9.33
C GLU A 314 -21.26 3.38 9.31
N SER A 315 -21.95 3.15 8.18
CA SER A 315 -22.84 1.99 8.04
C SER A 315 -22.06 0.67 8.03
N PHE A 316 -20.95 0.62 7.29
CA PHE A 316 -20.10 -0.58 7.24
C PHE A 316 -19.43 -0.86 8.59
N LEU A 317 -18.95 0.17 9.29
CA LEU A 317 -18.35 0.01 10.61
C LEU A 317 -19.35 -0.58 11.61
N LYS A 318 -20.58 -0.04 11.66
CA LYS A 318 -21.65 -0.59 12.50
C LYS A 318 -21.95 -2.05 12.16
N TYR A 319 -21.99 -2.38 10.86
CA TYR A 319 -22.24 -3.74 10.40
C TYR A 319 -21.20 -4.75 10.89
N ILE A 320 -19.90 -4.43 10.81
CA ILE A 320 -18.84 -5.37 11.22
C ILE A 320 -18.68 -5.47 12.74
N LEU A 321 -19.05 -4.42 13.49
CA LEU A 321 -19.04 -4.43 14.96
C LEU A 321 -20.09 -5.37 15.56
N GLU A 322 -21.13 -5.73 14.80
CA GLU A 322 -22.14 -6.71 15.20
C GLU A 322 -21.68 -8.17 14.94
N LYS A 323 -20.52 -8.38 14.31
CA LYS A 323 -20.01 -9.70 13.96
C LYS A 323 -19.05 -10.21 15.04
N GLU A 324 -19.17 -11.49 15.34
CA GLU A 324 -18.27 -12.15 16.27
C GLU A 324 -16.88 -12.37 15.64
N ASN A 325 -15.84 -12.42 16.48
CA ASN A 325 -14.50 -12.85 16.06
C ASN A 325 -13.92 -12.06 14.86
N VAL A 326 -14.17 -10.75 14.81
CA VAL A 326 -13.52 -9.83 13.87
C VAL A 326 -12.37 -9.12 14.58
N TRP A 327 -11.17 -9.19 14.00
CA TRP A 327 -10.01 -8.45 14.52
C TRP A 327 -9.85 -7.12 13.77
N ILE A 328 -10.48 -6.06 14.27
CA ILE A 328 -10.29 -4.70 13.73
C ILE A 328 -9.00 -4.12 14.32
N THR A 329 -8.02 -3.80 13.47
CA THR A 329 -6.64 -3.61 13.93
C THR A 329 -5.81 -2.68 13.03
N THR A 330 -4.65 -2.25 13.53
CA THR A 330 -3.65 -1.52 12.73
C THR A 330 -2.84 -2.49 11.85
N ARG A 331 -2.27 -1.96 10.78
CA ARG A 331 -1.33 -2.71 9.93
C ARG A 331 -0.05 -3.06 10.68
N LYS A 332 0.44 -2.17 11.56
CA LYS A 332 1.54 -2.48 12.48
C LYS A 332 1.28 -3.74 13.28
N ASP A 333 0.10 -3.89 13.85
CA ASP A 333 -0.22 -5.04 14.69
C ASP A 333 -0.38 -6.32 13.87
N ILE A 334 -0.91 -6.25 12.64
CA ILE A 334 -0.88 -7.37 11.69
C ILE A 334 0.57 -7.77 11.40
N ALA A 335 1.46 -6.80 11.17
CA ALA A 335 2.86 -7.07 10.87
C ALA A 335 3.59 -7.70 12.06
N LEU A 336 3.35 -7.21 13.28
CA LEU A 336 3.91 -7.78 14.51
C LEU A 336 3.45 -9.23 14.71
N HIS A 337 2.13 -9.47 14.62
CA HIS A 337 1.56 -10.81 14.66
C HIS A 337 2.20 -11.75 13.65
N TRP A 338 2.35 -11.27 12.41
CA TRP A 338 2.92 -12.07 11.33
C TRP A 338 4.39 -12.42 11.57
N LYS A 339 5.20 -11.44 11.99
CA LYS A 339 6.63 -11.65 12.27
C LYS A 339 6.86 -12.60 13.43
N GLU A 340 5.98 -12.60 14.43
CA GLU A 340 6.02 -13.53 15.55
C GLU A 340 5.59 -14.94 15.15
N THR A 341 4.48 -15.06 14.42
CA THR A 341 3.86 -16.36 14.09
C THR A 341 4.54 -17.05 12.91
N PHE A 342 4.96 -16.27 11.91
CA PHE A 342 5.56 -16.71 10.66
C PHE A 342 6.84 -15.90 10.41
N PRO A 343 7.93 -16.13 11.17
CA PRO A 343 9.18 -15.42 10.97
C PRO A 343 9.73 -15.65 9.56
N TYR A 344 10.50 -14.68 9.06
CA TYR A 344 11.13 -14.80 7.75
C TYR A 344 12.11 -15.98 7.73
N GLU A 345 11.95 -16.84 6.72
CA GLU A 345 12.90 -17.89 6.38
C GLU A 345 13.36 -17.67 4.95
N LYS A 346 14.69 -17.51 4.75
CA LYS A 346 15.26 -17.40 3.41
C LYS A 346 14.91 -18.64 2.61
N LYS A 347 14.27 -18.48 1.45
CA LYS A 347 14.00 -19.60 0.55
C LYS A 347 15.35 -20.14 0.05
N SER A 348 15.72 -21.36 0.45
CA SER A 348 16.90 -22.01 -0.13
C SER A 348 16.63 -22.29 -1.62
N SER A 349 17.57 -21.93 -2.48
CA SER A 349 17.51 -22.16 -3.93
C SER A 349 17.26 -23.63 -4.31
N GLU A 350 17.56 -24.56 -3.41
CA GLU A 350 17.37 -26.01 -3.59
C GLU A 350 15.89 -26.46 -3.55
N LYS A 351 14.99 -25.76 -2.84
CA LYS A 351 13.56 -26.17 -2.75
C LYS A 351 12.76 -25.87 -4.02
N GLN A 352 13.26 -25.05 -4.93
CA GLN A 352 12.62 -24.82 -6.23
C GLN A 352 12.85 -25.99 -7.21
N ALA A 353 13.99 -26.69 -7.11
CA ALA A 353 14.29 -27.82 -7.99
C ALA A 353 13.50 -29.11 -7.63
N SER A 354 13.21 -29.35 -6.36
CA SER A 354 12.59 -30.61 -5.91
C SER A 354 11.08 -30.70 -6.14
N LYS A 355 10.39 -29.59 -6.39
CA LYS A 355 8.96 -29.60 -6.76
C LYS A 355 8.72 -29.73 -8.27
N GLN A 356 9.72 -29.47 -9.11
CA GLN A 356 9.61 -29.65 -10.56
C GLN A 356 9.92 -31.09 -11.03
N THR A 357 10.62 -31.90 -10.24
CA THR A 357 11.02 -33.26 -10.64
C THR A 357 10.07 -34.37 -10.19
N ASN A 358 9.19 -34.13 -9.20
CA ASN A 358 8.29 -35.17 -8.67
C ASN A 358 6.91 -35.22 -9.35
N GLY A 359 6.69 -34.50 -10.46
CA GLY A 359 5.42 -34.49 -11.20
C GLY A 359 5.32 -35.47 -12.38
N ASN A 360 6.41 -36.14 -12.75
CA ASN A 360 6.43 -37.07 -13.89
C ASN A 360 6.95 -38.45 -13.44
N HIS A 361 6.05 -39.29 -12.92
CA HIS A 361 5.96 -40.73 -13.21
C HIS A 361 5.05 -41.43 -12.19
N ALA A 362 3.78 -41.63 -12.56
CA ALA A 362 2.99 -42.79 -12.16
C ALA A 362 1.74 -42.89 -13.04
N SER A 363 1.91 -43.35 -14.29
CA SER A 363 0.80 -43.81 -15.12
C SER A 363 0.85 -45.32 -15.26
N ASN A 364 -0.20 -45.95 -14.74
CA ASN A 364 -0.85 -47.18 -15.19
C ASN A 364 -0.07 -48.50 -15.20
N GLY A 365 -0.40 -49.33 -14.21
CA GLY A 365 -0.40 -50.79 -14.34
C GLY A 365 -1.60 -51.37 -13.59
N TYR A 366 -2.69 -51.67 -14.30
CA TYR A 366 -3.72 -52.59 -13.85
C TYR A 366 -4.10 -53.52 -15.01
N HIS A 367 -4.03 -54.81 -14.71
CA HIS A 367 -4.65 -55.92 -15.44
C HIS A 367 -6.17 -55.82 -15.42
#